data_AF-A0A978VLX5-F1
#
_entry.id   AF-A0A978VLX5-F1
#
_cell.length_a   1.000
_cell.length_b   1.000
_cell.length_c   1.000
_cell.angle_alpha   90.00
_cell.angle_beta   90.00
_cell.angle_gamma   90.00
#
_symmetry.space_group_name_H-M   'P 1'
#
loop_
_entity.id
_entity.type
_entity.pdbx_description
1 polymer ?
#
loop_
_entity_poly.entity_id
_entity_poly.type
_entity_poly.pdbx_seq_one_letter_code
_entity_poly.pdbx_strand_id
1 'polypeptide(L)'
;MKESIVLYPAPVFHHMVSMVELGKLILRHHHDLSITILVPTGALDAAATSSYIHQLSQTDLSISFFTLRSIQLPQSLPQNRSAAAFQSIQLNAEAVVDALGTISATSKVLALITSAVHSSYHPHIPTYYYFSSCASTLAFFLHLPTIHNQTSKSFKDLNDTVFHLPGLPPIKASDMPDPVLDRNQPPYHYFIHYASCLPNSKGFIVNTFEALEPQAIKAITDGTCVLDGGTPPIYHIGPLITDSKEMRLAIALEKVAVSSSSLSSSSSSTKEEMVSAEELKKKVRELMGQEGQGLRERSLAMKSMAMAAWSMDGSSLSSLSKMVASWKQGH
;
A
#
# COMPACT_ATOMS: atom_id res chain seq x y z
N MET A 1 16.25 -25.70 -5.14
CA MET A 1 16.08 -24.70 -4.07
C MET A 1 14.63 -24.20 -4.15
N LYS A 2 13.92 -24.07 -3.02
CA LYS A 2 12.52 -23.63 -3.03
C LYS A 2 12.44 -22.20 -3.59
N GLU A 3 11.50 -21.91 -4.47
CA GLU A 3 11.28 -20.56 -5.00
C GLU A 3 10.43 -19.74 -4.03
N SER A 4 10.88 -18.54 -3.70
CA SER A 4 10.24 -17.70 -2.69
C SER A 4 10.01 -16.28 -3.17
N ILE A 5 8.88 -15.70 -2.77
CA ILE A 5 8.58 -14.28 -2.88
C ILE A 5 8.71 -13.68 -1.48
N VAL A 6 9.49 -12.61 -1.37
CA VAL A 6 9.65 -11.88 -0.12
C VAL A 6 8.73 -10.66 -0.14
N LEU A 7 7.90 -10.50 0.88
CA LEU A 7 7.03 -9.35 1.06
C LEU A 7 7.54 -8.46 2.19
N TYR A 8 7.64 -7.15 1.97
CA TYR A 8 8.05 -6.18 2.98
C TYR A 8 6.99 -5.07 3.13
N PRO A 9 6.11 -5.17 4.13
CA PRO A 9 5.13 -4.13 4.41
C PRO A 9 5.78 -2.91 5.06
N ALA A 10 5.28 -1.72 4.71
CA ALA A 10 5.46 -0.53 5.54
C ALA A 10 4.95 -0.78 6.97
N PRO A 11 5.54 -0.12 8.00
CA PRO A 11 5.37 -0.46 9.41
C PRO A 11 4.04 0.05 10.02
N VAL A 12 2.93 -0.22 9.33
CA VAL A 12 1.56 0.06 9.75
C VAL A 12 0.70 -1.19 9.54
N PHE A 13 -0.18 -1.49 10.49
CA PHE A 13 -0.92 -2.76 10.52
C PHE A 13 -1.68 -3.09 9.22
N HIS A 14 -2.33 -2.10 8.61
CA HIS A 14 -3.10 -2.34 7.37
C HIS A 14 -2.23 -2.76 6.18
N HIS A 15 -0.97 -2.31 6.10
CA HIS A 15 -0.04 -2.77 5.07
C HIS A 15 0.34 -4.25 5.29
N MET A 16 0.52 -4.68 6.54
CA MET A 16 0.76 -6.09 6.88
C MET A 16 -0.42 -6.97 6.45
N VAL A 17 -1.65 -6.59 6.82
CA VAL A 17 -2.86 -7.33 6.42
C VAL A 17 -2.95 -7.43 4.89
N SER A 18 -2.77 -6.31 4.18
CA SER A 18 -2.85 -6.28 2.73
C SER A 18 -1.76 -7.13 2.04
N MET A 19 -0.54 -7.16 2.59
CA MET A 19 0.55 -8.03 2.09
C MET A 19 0.25 -9.52 2.33
N VAL A 20 -0.34 -9.88 3.47
CA VAL A 20 -0.78 -11.26 3.71
C VAL A 20 -1.83 -11.69 2.69
N GLU A 21 -2.82 -10.84 2.39
CA GLU A 21 -3.83 -11.15 1.38
C GLU A 21 -3.24 -11.29 -0.02
N LEU A 22 -2.26 -10.44 -0.37
CA LEU A 22 -1.49 -10.62 -1.60
C LEU A 22 -0.75 -11.97 -1.62
N GLY A 23 -0.10 -12.34 -0.52
CA GLY A 23 0.57 -13.63 -0.37
C GLY A 23 -0.38 -14.82 -0.55
N LYS A 24 -1.56 -14.77 0.08
CA LYS A 24 -2.63 -15.77 -0.09
C LYS A 24 -3.09 -15.85 -1.54
N LEU A 25 -3.30 -14.72 -2.21
CA LEU A 25 -3.68 -14.68 -3.63
C LEU A 25 -2.63 -15.37 -4.50
N ILE A 26 -1.35 -15.02 -4.32
CA ILE A 26 -0.25 -15.63 -5.08
C ILE A 26 -0.25 -17.15 -4.88
N LEU A 27 -0.32 -17.61 -3.62
CA LEU A 27 -0.32 -19.04 -3.28
C LEU A 27 -1.55 -19.78 -3.80
N ARG A 28 -2.70 -19.11 -3.94
CA ARG A 28 -3.92 -19.70 -4.50
C ARG A 28 -3.77 -20.06 -5.99
N HIS A 29 -2.95 -19.31 -6.73
CA HIS A 29 -2.72 -19.54 -8.16
C HIS A 29 -1.39 -20.24 -8.45
N HIS A 30 -0.45 -20.20 -7.49
CA HIS A 30 0.92 -20.73 -7.63
C HIS A 30 1.36 -21.44 -6.34
N HIS A 31 0.87 -22.67 -6.16
CA HIS A 31 1.17 -23.52 -5.00
C HIS A 31 2.65 -23.97 -4.92
N ASP A 32 3.40 -23.83 -6.01
CA ASP A 32 4.84 -24.13 -6.11
C ASP A 32 5.72 -23.09 -5.39
N LEU A 33 5.18 -21.90 -5.11
CA LEU A 33 5.91 -20.81 -4.45
C LEU A 33 5.76 -20.87 -2.91
N SER A 34 6.70 -20.25 -2.21
CA SER A 34 6.48 -19.80 -0.82
C SER A 34 6.49 -18.29 -0.69
N ILE A 35 5.88 -17.83 0.40
CA ILE A 35 5.90 -16.44 0.80
C ILE A 35 6.70 -16.31 2.11
N THR A 36 7.59 -15.33 2.15
CA THR A 36 8.23 -14.88 3.38
C THR A 36 7.92 -13.41 3.60
N ILE A 37 7.25 -13.08 4.70
CA ILE A 37 6.90 -11.70 5.04
C ILE A 37 7.88 -11.19 6.07
N LEU A 38 8.59 -10.10 5.73
CA LEU A 38 9.49 -9.42 6.65
C LEU A 38 8.65 -8.63 7.66
N VAL A 39 8.98 -8.75 8.95
CA VAL A 39 8.29 -8.05 10.03
C VAL A 39 9.20 -6.93 10.54
N PRO A 40 8.86 -5.65 10.28
CA PRO A 40 9.67 -4.52 10.72
C PRO A 40 9.76 -4.44 12.25
N THR A 41 10.95 -4.15 12.78
CA THR A 41 11.08 -3.79 14.20
C THR A 41 10.61 -2.35 14.39
N GLY A 42 9.90 -2.08 15.49
CA GLY A 42 9.40 -0.74 15.80
C GLY A 42 8.17 -0.35 15.00
N ALA A 43 7.41 -1.34 14.50
CA ALA A 43 6.12 -1.09 13.88
C ALA A 43 5.19 -0.37 14.87
N LEU A 44 4.48 0.65 14.38
CA LEU A 44 3.56 1.46 15.19
C LEU A 44 2.51 0.60 15.89
N ASP A 45 2.13 -0.52 15.28
CA ASP A 45 1.10 -1.43 15.72
C ASP A 45 1.67 -2.82 16.07
N ALA A 46 2.83 -2.87 16.75
CA ALA A 46 3.57 -4.11 17.02
C ALA A 46 2.75 -5.20 17.74
N ALA A 47 1.90 -4.82 18.69
CA ALA A 47 1.03 -5.77 19.41
C ALA A 47 -0.01 -6.41 18.46
N ALA A 48 -0.75 -5.59 17.71
CA ALA A 48 -1.72 -6.06 16.72
C ALA A 48 -1.06 -6.95 15.65
N THR A 49 0.11 -6.54 15.16
CA THR A 49 0.93 -7.30 14.21
C THR A 49 1.31 -8.67 14.78
N SER A 50 1.77 -8.73 16.04
CA SER A 50 2.20 -9.97 16.68
C SER A 50 1.03 -10.95 16.87
N SER A 51 -0.13 -10.45 17.32
CA SER A 51 -1.35 -11.26 17.45
C SER A 51 -1.81 -11.82 16.10
N TYR A 52 -1.78 -11.00 15.05
CA TYR A 52 -2.15 -11.41 13.71
C TYR A 52 -1.21 -12.48 13.14
N ILE A 53 0.11 -12.30 13.31
CA ILE A 53 1.12 -13.29 12.93
C ILE A 53 0.89 -14.61 13.67
N HIS A 54 0.66 -14.57 14.98
CA HIS A 54 0.42 -15.77 15.78
C HIS A 54 -0.76 -16.57 15.24
N GLN A 55 -1.85 -15.90 14.85
CA GLN A 55 -3.03 -16.54 14.28
C GLN A 55 -2.75 -17.17 12.91
N LEU A 56 -2.06 -16.45 12.03
CA LEU A 56 -1.70 -16.96 10.70
C LEU A 56 -0.74 -18.15 10.78
N SER A 57 0.17 -18.17 11.75
CA SER A 57 1.06 -19.30 12.00
C SER A 57 0.34 -20.58 12.45
N GLN A 58 -0.95 -20.51 12.83
CA GLN A 58 -1.79 -21.69 13.10
C GLN A 58 -2.50 -22.24 11.85
N THR A 59 -2.26 -21.63 10.68
CA THR A 59 -2.84 -22.08 9.40
C THR A 59 -1.81 -22.85 8.59
N ASP A 60 -2.26 -23.76 7.73
CA ASP A 60 -1.38 -24.55 6.84
C ASP A 60 -0.93 -23.78 5.58
N LEU A 61 -0.89 -22.45 5.64
CA LEU A 61 -0.45 -21.61 4.53
C LEU A 61 1.08 -21.68 4.39
N SER A 62 1.60 -21.69 3.15
CA SER A 62 3.05 -21.58 2.89
C SER A 62 3.55 -20.13 3.04
N ILE A 63 3.15 -19.49 4.14
CA ILE A 63 3.54 -18.14 4.54
C ILE A 63 4.40 -18.25 5.79
N SER A 64 5.60 -17.68 5.73
CA SER A 64 6.55 -17.61 6.84
C SER A 64 6.77 -16.14 7.21
N PHE A 65 7.10 -15.88 8.48
CA PHE A 65 7.41 -14.54 8.97
C PHE A 65 8.88 -14.47 9.37
N PHE A 66 9.57 -13.43 8.90
CA PHE A 66 10.97 -13.17 9.24
C PHE A 66 11.06 -11.83 9.97
N THR A 67 11.28 -11.88 11.28
CA THR A 67 11.43 -10.68 12.09
C THR A 67 12.79 -10.04 11.84
N LEU A 68 12.78 -8.76 11.44
CA LEU A 68 14.02 -8.00 11.24
C LEU A 68 14.75 -7.82 12.56
N ARG A 69 16.08 -7.65 12.50
CA ARG A 69 16.89 -7.42 13.71
C ARG A 69 16.37 -6.20 14.48
N SER A 70 16.41 -6.29 15.81
CA SER A 70 15.93 -5.19 16.65
C SER A 70 16.83 -3.97 16.49
N ILE A 71 16.22 -2.82 16.23
CA ILE A 71 16.92 -1.53 16.13
C ILE A 71 16.47 -0.71 17.33
N GLN A 72 17.43 -0.12 18.04
CA GLN A 72 17.12 0.83 19.10
C GLN A 72 16.37 2.01 18.50
N LEU A 73 15.07 2.12 18.77
CA LEU A 73 14.34 3.33 18.43
C LEU A 73 14.88 4.50 19.28
N PRO A 74 15.00 5.70 18.71
CA PRO A 74 15.32 6.89 19.50
C PRO A 74 14.33 7.04 20.66
N GLN A 75 14.81 7.57 21.79
CA GLN A 75 14.01 7.70 23.02
C GLN A 75 12.74 8.57 22.84
N SER A 76 12.69 9.41 21.81
CA SER A 76 11.51 10.15 21.40
C SER A 76 11.09 9.74 19.98
N LEU A 77 9.96 9.04 19.88
CA LEU A 77 9.27 8.89 18.60
C LEU A 77 8.71 10.25 18.16
N PRO A 78 8.75 10.59 16.86
CA PRO A 78 8.05 11.77 16.35
C PRO A 78 6.57 11.74 16.77
N GLN A 79 6.02 12.88 17.18
CA GLN A 79 4.59 13.00 17.52
C GLN A 79 3.69 12.68 16.31
N ASN A 80 4.20 12.84 15.08
CA ASN A 80 3.50 12.55 13.84
C ASN A 80 3.66 11.08 13.45
N ARG A 81 2.54 10.35 13.33
CA ARG A 81 2.51 8.91 12.97
C ARG A 81 3.20 8.61 11.64
N SER A 82 3.03 9.46 10.62
CA SER A 82 3.70 9.31 9.32
C SER A 82 5.21 9.44 9.45
N ALA A 83 5.69 10.45 10.19
CA ALA A 83 7.12 10.63 10.44
C ALA A 83 7.73 9.44 11.21
N ALA A 84 7.02 8.90 12.19
CA ALA A 84 7.46 7.70 12.92
C ALA A 84 7.53 6.46 11.99
N ALA A 85 6.54 6.27 11.12
CA ALA A 85 6.56 5.20 10.13
C ALA A 85 7.76 5.32 9.16
N PHE A 86 8.05 6.53 8.68
CA PHE A 86 9.17 6.80 7.77
C PHE A 86 10.52 6.57 8.42
N GLN A 87 10.67 7.02 9.66
CA GLN A 87 11.88 6.75 10.44
C GLN A 87 12.07 5.24 10.63
N SER A 88 11.01 4.50 10.93
CA SER A 88 11.08 3.03 11.03
C SER A 88 11.50 2.39 9.70
N ILE A 89 10.98 2.84 8.55
CA ILE A 89 11.40 2.34 7.23
C ILE A 89 12.89 2.59 7.00
N GLN A 90 13.38 3.80 7.29
CA GLN A 90 14.78 4.16 7.12
C GLN A 90 15.70 3.32 8.00
N LEU A 91 15.34 3.16 9.28
CA LEU A 91 16.12 2.36 10.22
C LEU A 91 16.18 0.89 9.79
N ASN A 92 15.06 0.32 9.32
CA ASN A 92 15.00 -1.09 8.93
C ASN A 92 15.69 -1.40 7.59
N ALA A 93 16.17 -0.41 6.83
CA ALA A 93 16.68 -0.61 5.47
C ALA A 93 17.83 -1.63 5.39
N GLU A 94 18.86 -1.48 6.22
CA GLU A 94 19.99 -2.44 6.26
C GLU A 94 19.54 -3.83 6.71
N ALA A 95 18.64 -3.89 7.69
CA ALA A 95 18.10 -5.16 8.18
C ALA A 95 17.30 -5.91 7.10
N VAL A 96 16.63 -5.19 6.19
CA VAL A 96 15.96 -5.79 5.03
C VAL A 96 16.97 -6.40 4.07
N VAL A 97 18.07 -5.69 3.77
CA VAL A 97 19.15 -6.20 2.90
C VAL A 97 19.73 -7.50 3.48
N ASP A 98 20.04 -7.51 4.79
CA ASP A 98 20.57 -8.69 5.47
C ASP A 98 19.59 -9.86 5.50
N ALA A 99 18.30 -9.57 5.73
CA ALA A 99 17.25 -10.57 5.69
C ALA A 99 17.14 -11.19 4.29
N LEU A 100 17.18 -10.38 3.23
CA LEU A 100 17.19 -10.86 1.85
C LEU A 100 18.40 -11.75 1.56
N GLY A 101 19.59 -11.37 2.04
CA GLY A 101 20.80 -12.21 1.93
C GLY A 101 20.66 -13.54 2.65
N THR A 102 20.11 -13.52 3.87
CA THR A 102 19.86 -14.71 4.69
C THR A 102 18.86 -15.66 4.02
N ILE A 103 17.74 -15.12 3.52
CA ILE A 103 16.71 -15.91 2.83
C ILE A 103 17.27 -16.49 1.53
N SER A 104 18.06 -15.70 0.77
CA SER A 104 18.69 -16.13 -0.49
C SER A 104 19.69 -17.28 -0.30
N ALA A 105 20.23 -17.47 0.89
CA ALA A 105 21.12 -18.59 1.20
C ALA A 105 20.39 -19.95 1.26
N THR A 106 19.07 -19.95 1.46
CA THR A 106 18.25 -21.17 1.61
C THR A 106 17.17 -21.32 0.55
N SER A 107 16.80 -20.23 -0.12
CA SER A 107 15.69 -20.14 -1.07
C SER A 107 16.08 -19.31 -2.29
N LYS A 108 15.53 -19.63 -3.46
CA LYS A 108 15.69 -18.81 -4.67
C LYS A 108 14.66 -17.68 -4.59
N VAL A 109 15.11 -16.49 -4.16
CA VAL A 109 14.23 -15.32 -4.06
C VAL A 109 13.94 -14.78 -5.46
N LEU A 110 12.71 -14.90 -5.91
CA LEU A 110 12.30 -14.46 -7.25
C LEU A 110 11.99 -12.97 -7.31
N ALA A 111 11.45 -12.39 -6.23
CA ALA A 111 11.12 -10.98 -6.14
C ALA A 111 11.02 -10.50 -4.69
N LEU A 112 11.32 -9.22 -4.50
CA LEU A 112 10.92 -8.45 -3.32
C LEU A 112 9.70 -7.62 -3.71
N ILE A 113 8.58 -7.78 -3.01
CA ILE A 113 7.41 -6.93 -3.13
C ILE A 113 7.32 -6.08 -1.87
N THR A 114 7.31 -4.76 -2.00
CA THR A 114 7.36 -3.86 -0.84
C THR A 114 6.34 -2.74 -0.93
N SER A 115 5.73 -2.35 0.19
CA SER A 115 4.99 -1.09 0.30
C SER A 115 5.80 -0.01 1.04
N ALA A 116 6.99 -0.37 1.53
CA ALA A 116 7.98 0.55 2.05
C ALA A 116 8.99 0.91 0.94
N VAL A 117 9.25 2.20 0.75
CA VAL A 117 10.29 2.67 -0.17
C VAL A 117 11.54 3.04 0.61
N HIS A 118 12.66 2.45 0.21
CA HIS A 118 14.01 2.88 0.51
C HIS A 118 14.85 2.66 -0.75
N SER A 119 15.88 3.47 -0.95
CA SER A 119 16.83 3.27 -2.03
C SER A 119 17.56 1.94 -1.85
N SER A 120 17.46 1.08 -2.87
CA SER A 120 18.22 -0.18 -3.06
C SER A 120 18.13 -1.22 -1.94
N TYR A 121 17.15 -2.13 -2.01
CA TYR A 121 17.06 -3.27 -1.10
C TYR A 121 17.93 -4.47 -1.50
N HIS A 122 18.32 -4.63 -2.78
CA HIS A 122 19.38 -5.55 -3.23
C HIS A 122 19.64 -5.36 -4.75
N PRO A 123 20.90 -5.37 -5.25
CA PRO A 123 21.17 -5.16 -6.68
C PRO A 123 20.70 -6.28 -7.61
N HIS A 124 20.45 -7.49 -7.07
CA HIS A 124 20.12 -8.68 -7.87
C HIS A 124 18.72 -9.26 -7.64
N ILE A 125 17.93 -8.69 -6.72
CA ILE A 125 16.55 -9.13 -6.48
C ILE A 125 15.61 -8.10 -7.09
N PRO A 126 14.76 -8.47 -8.06
CA PRO A 126 13.84 -7.52 -8.68
C PRO A 126 12.84 -7.03 -7.62
N THR A 127 12.77 -5.71 -7.46
CA THR A 127 11.89 -5.06 -6.49
C THR A 127 10.64 -4.53 -7.17
N TYR A 128 9.48 -4.89 -6.63
CA TYR A 128 8.15 -4.43 -7.04
C TYR A 128 7.52 -3.61 -5.92
N TYR A 129 6.83 -2.53 -6.27
CA TYR A 129 6.10 -1.73 -5.28
C TYR A 129 4.63 -2.14 -5.23
N TYR A 130 4.17 -2.55 -4.06
CA TYR A 130 2.76 -2.85 -3.81
C TYR A 130 2.04 -1.64 -3.24
N PHE A 131 1.09 -1.14 -4.01
CA PHE A 131 0.14 -0.12 -3.59
C PHE A 131 -1.14 -0.83 -3.13
N SER A 132 -1.30 -0.90 -1.81
CA SER A 132 -2.57 -1.25 -1.17
C SER A 132 -3.65 -0.17 -1.35
N SER A 133 -3.30 0.96 -1.97
CA SER A 133 -4.21 2.03 -2.42
C SER A 133 -4.56 1.86 -3.91
N CYS A 134 -5.15 2.89 -4.51
CA CYS A 134 -5.65 2.90 -5.88
C CYS A 134 -4.60 3.36 -6.91
N ALA A 135 -4.85 3.11 -8.20
CA ALA A 135 -3.98 3.54 -9.29
C ALA A 135 -3.91 5.07 -9.40
N SER A 136 -4.98 5.79 -9.05
CA SER A 136 -4.98 7.26 -9.05
C SER A 136 -3.94 7.81 -8.07
N THR A 137 -3.82 7.23 -6.88
CA THR A 137 -2.78 7.61 -5.90
C THR A 137 -1.38 7.31 -6.41
N LEU A 138 -1.18 6.18 -7.08
CA LEU A 138 0.10 5.85 -7.71
C LEU A 138 0.46 6.85 -8.83
N ALA A 139 -0.48 7.18 -9.72
CA ALA A 139 -0.28 8.17 -10.77
C ALA A 139 0.06 9.56 -10.20
N PHE A 140 -0.60 9.96 -9.10
CA PHE A 140 -0.24 11.16 -8.35
C PHE A 140 1.21 11.12 -7.88
N PHE A 141 1.65 10.05 -7.20
CA PHE A 141 3.03 9.96 -6.70
C PHE A 141 4.07 9.90 -7.82
N LEU A 142 3.78 9.22 -8.93
CA LEU A 142 4.68 9.20 -10.08
C LEU A 142 4.89 10.59 -10.68
N HIS A 143 3.85 11.45 -10.65
CA HIS A 143 3.90 12.81 -11.19
C HIS A 143 4.30 13.87 -10.14
N LEU A 144 4.33 13.52 -8.86
CA LEU A 144 4.63 14.43 -7.75
C LEU A 144 6.00 15.14 -7.91
N PRO A 145 7.10 14.48 -8.34
CA PRO A 145 8.37 15.16 -8.55
C PRO A 145 8.30 16.24 -9.63
N THR A 146 7.50 16.02 -10.69
CA THR A 146 7.30 17.01 -11.76
C THR A 146 6.66 18.28 -11.21
N ILE A 147 5.54 18.17 -10.49
CA ILE A 147 4.86 19.35 -9.92
C ILE A 147 5.66 19.99 -8.78
N HIS A 148 6.46 19.21 -8.05
CA HIS A 148 7.40 19.74 -7.06
C HIS A 148 8.41 20.69 -7.71
N ASN A 149 8.98 20.32 -8.86
CA ASN A 149 10.00 21.09 -9.58
C ASN A 149 9.45 22.33 -10.30
N GLN A 150 8.13 22.43 -10.52
CA GLN A 150 7.50 23.57 -11.19
C GLN A 150 7.39 24.83 -10.31
N THR A 151 7.64 24.73 -9.00
CA THR A 151 7.48 25.83 -8.06
C THR A 151 8.43 25.67 -6.89
N SER A 152 8.78 26.75 -6.20
CA SER A 152 9.54 26.73 -4.94
C SER A 152 8.66 26.90 -3.69
N LYS A 153 7.36 27.19 -3.84
CA LYS A 153 6.42 27.48 -2.72
C LYS A 153 5.72 26.22 -2.21
N SER A 154 5.39 26.14 -0.93
CA SER A 154 4.53 25.06 -0.43
C SER A 154 3.18 25.03 -1.17
N PHE A 155 2.60 23.85 -1.41
CA PHE A 155 1.34 23.74 -2.15
C PHE A 155 0.18 24.45 -1.45
N LYS A 156 0.19 24.47 -0.10
CA LYS A 156 -0.76 25.26 0.70
C LYS A 156 -0.70 26.77 0.43
N ASP A 157 0.41 27.28 -0.09
CA ASP A 157 0.64 28.72 -0.34
C ASP A 157 0.39 29.10 -1.83
N LEU A 158 -0.14 28.17 -2.63
CA LEU A 158 -0.41 28.37 -4.06
C LEU A 158 -1.85 28.81 -4.38
N ASN A 159 -2.67 29.12 -3.35
CA ASN A 159 -4.04 29.62 -3.49
C ASN A 159 -4.87 28.77 -4.48
N ASP A 160 -5.49 29.41 -5.48
CA ASP A 160 -6.36 28.78 -6.49
C ASP A 160 -5.61 28.04 -7.61
N THR A 161 -4.30 27.77 -7.45
CA THR A 161 -3.56 26.98 -8.43
C THR A 161 -4.18 25.58 -8.55
N VAL A 162 -4.46 25.18 -9.79
CA VAL A 162 -4.99 23.85 -10.13
C VAL A 162 -3.92 23.07 -10.87
N PHE A 163 -3.60 21.88 -10.36
CA PHE A 163 -2.71 20.93 -11.01
C PHE A 163 -3.50 19.96 -11.88
N HIS A 164 -3.01 19.74 -13.09
CA HIS A 164 -3.54 18.76 -14.03
C HIS A 164 -2.59 17.57 -14.08
N LEU A 165 -2.92 16.52 -13.32
CA LEU A 165 -2.10 15.31 -13.27
C LEU A 165 -2.60 14.28 -14.28
N PRO A 166 -1.70 13.56 -14.98
CA PRO A 166 -2.09 12.54 -15.93
C PRO A 166 -2.96 11.45 -15.27
N GLY A 167 -4.13 11.19 -15.84
CA GLY A 167 -5.06 10.15 -15.38
C GLY A 167 -5.93 10.53 -14.18
N LEU A 168 -5.83 11.76 -13.66
CA LEU A 168 -6.64 12.24 -12.53
C LEU A 168 -7.49 13.45 -12.94
N PRO A 169 -8.62 13.68 -12.22
CA PRO A 169 -9.29 14.98 -12.25
C PRO A 169 -8.36 16.12 -11.81
N PRO A 170 -8.63 17.38 -12.20
CA PRO A 170 -7.87 18.53 -11.72
C PRO A 170 -7.92 18.65 -10.19
N ILE A 171 -6.78 18.92 -9.56
CA ILE A 171 -6.64 19.01 -8.10
C ILE A 171 -6.16 20.41 -7.73
N LYS A 172 -6.85 21.10 -6.83
CA LYS A 172 -6.36 22.36 -6.27
C LYS A 172 -5.14 22.11 -5.40
N ALA A 173 -4.18 23.02 -5.42
CA ALA A 173 -2.97 22.90 -4.61
C ALA A 173 -3.27 22.77 -3.10
N SER A 174 -4.33 23.44 -2.61
CA SER A 174 -4.82 23.35 -1.23
C SER A 174 -5.43 21.99 -0.87
N ASP A 175 -5.90 21.24 -1.86
CA ASP A 175 -6.63 19.98 -1.67
C ASP A 175 -5.70 18.76 -1.83
N MET A 176 -4.40 19.02 -2.01
CA MET A 176 -3.38 17.98 -2.01
C MET A 176 -3.29 17.29 -0.64
N PRO A 177 -2.84 16.03 -0.57
CA PRO A 177 -2.71 15.32 0.70
C PRO A 177 -1.86 16.10 1.73
N ASP A 178 -2.32 16.16 2.98
CA ASP A 178 -1.66 16.92 4.06
C ASP A 178 -0.12 16.75 4.13
N PRO A 179 0.45 15.53 3.99
CA PRO A 179 1.89 15.35 4.09
C PRO A 179 2.70 16.05 2.99
N VAL A 180 2.07 16.41 1.86
CA VAL A 180 2.71 17.11 0.74
C VAL A 180 2.31 18.58 0.64
N LEU A 181 1.53 19.11 1.59
CA LEU A 181 1.09 20.51 1.54
C LEU A 181 2.20 21.50 1.89
N ASP A 182 3.04 21.17 2.86
CA ASP A 182 4.06 22.06 3.40
C ASP A 182 5.48 21.55 3.13
N ARG A 183 6.17 22.25 2.24
CA ARG A 183 7.53 21.93 1.80
C ARG A 183 8.57 21.94 2.91
N ASN A 184 8.29 22.62 4.02
CA ASN A 184 9.20 22.75 5.15
C ASN A 184 9.03 21.65 6.20
N GLN A 185 8.07 20.73 6.01
CA GLN A 185 7.79 19.68 6.97
C GLN A 185 8.53 18.39 6.59
N PRO A 186 9.09 17.64 7.56
CA PRO A 186 9.80 16.38 7.27
C PRO A 186 9.02 15.35 6.42
N PRO A 187 7.69 15.15 6.61
CA PRO A 187 6.91 14.24 5.76
C PRO A 187 6.95 14.59 4.27
N TYR A 188 7.03 15.88 3.93
CA TYR A 188 7.08 16.33 2.54
C TYR A 188 8.30 15.76 1.82
N HIS A 189 9.48 15.94 2.42
CA HIS A 189 10.73 15.47 1.84
C HIS A 189 10.76 13.94 1.70
N TYR A 190 10.18 13.23 2.67
CA TYR A 190 10.02 11.79 2.55
C TYR A 190 9.16 11.42 1.33
N PHE A 191 8.00 12.05 1.14
CA PHE A 191 7.12 11.72 0.01
C PHE A 191 7.69 12.10 -1.35
N ILE A 192 8.48 13.18 -1.43
CA ILE A 192 9.23 13.51 -2.66
C ILE A 192 10.29 12.44 -2.95
N HIS A 193 11.04 12.01 -1.93
CA HIS A 193 12.02 10.93 -2.09
C HIS A 193 11.36 9.60 -2.43
N TYR A 194 10.27 9.25 -1.74
CA TYR A 194 9.44 8.09 -2.03
C TYR A 194 9.03 8.06 -3.50
N ALA A 195 8.46 9.17 -3.98
CA ALA A 195 8.00 9.34 -5.35
C ALA A 195 9.13 9.20 -6.37
N SER A 196 10.30 9.79 -6.11
CA SER A 196 11.44 9.72 -7.04
C SER A 196 12.08 8.33 -7.12
N CYS A 197 11.86 7.47 -6.12
CA CYS A 197 12.32 6.09 -6.14
C CYS A 197 11.40 5.14 -6.91
N LEU A 198 10.10 5.44 -7.04
CA LEU A 198 9.12 4.54 -7.68
C LEU A 198 9.51 4.08 -9.09
N PRO A 199 10.02 4.95 -9.99
CA PRO A 199 10.39 4.53 -11.35
C PRO A 199 11.55 3.54 -11.41
N ASN A 200 12.33 3.38 -10.34
CA ASN A 200 13.46 2.45 -10.30
C ASN A 200 13.05 0.99 -10.03
N SER A 201 11.75 0.74 -9.80
CA SER A 201 11.23 -0.61 -9.58
C SER A 201 11.11 -1.42 -10.88
N LYS A 202 10.86 -2.72 -10.73
CA LYS A 202 10.54 -3.63 -11.84
C LYS A 202 9.05 -3.67 -12.19
N GLY A 203 8.21 -3.06 -11.36
CA GLY A 203 6.79 -2.94 -11.61
C GLY A 203 5.99 -2.52 -10.38
N PHE A 204 4.77 -2.09 -10.64
CA PHE A 204 3.80 -1.71 -9.64
C PHE A 204 2.72 -2.76 -9.53
N ILE A 205 2.41 -3.18 -8.30
CA ILE A 205 1.30 -4.09 -8.02
C ILE A 205 0.24 -3.25 -7.33
N VAL A 206 -0.97 -3.18 -7.89
CA VAL A 206 -2.00 -2.25 -7.41
C VAL A 206 -3.29 -3.01 -7.15
N ASN A 207 -3.89 -2.78 -5.98
CA ASN A 207 -5.18 -3.37 -5.63
C ASN A 207 -6.35 -2.63 -6.32
N THR A 208 -6.40 -2.73 -7.64
CA THR A 208 -7.43 -2.15 -8.51
C THR A 208 -7.69 -3.04 -9.72
N PHE A 209 -8.66 -2.68 -10.57
CA PHE A 209 -8.92 -3.37 -11.83
C PHE A 209 -9.29 -2.38 -12.93
N GLU A 210 -9.15 -2.80 -14.19
CA GLU A 210 -9.24 -1.92 -15.36
C GLU A 210 -10.52 -1.08 -15.42
N ALA A 211 -11.68 -1.70 -15.18
CA ALA A 211 -12.96 -1.00 -15.18
C ALA A 211 -13.16 -0.01 -14.02
N LEU A 212 -12.36 -0.11 -12.94
CA LEU A 212 -12.46 0.79 -11.79
C LEU A 212 -11.73 2.12 -12.02
N GLU A 213 -10.53 2.07 -12.59
CA GLU A 213 -9.65 3.24 -12.75
C GLU A 213 -9.00 3.31 -14.14
N PRO A 214 -9.80 3.30 -15.23
CA PRO A 214 -9.26 3.18 -16.59
C PRO A 214 -8.33 4.34 -16.96
N GLN A 215 -8.62 5.56 -16.50
CA GLN A 215 -7.81 6.74 -16.82
C GLN A 215 -6.45 6.71 -16.14
N ALA A 216 -6.41 6.39 -14.85
CA ALA A 216 -5.15 6.30 -14.09
C ALA A 216 -4.29 5.14 -14.59
N ILE A 217 -4.88 3.96 -14.82
CA ILE A 217 -4.17 2.80 -15.37
C ILE A 217 -3.59 3.12 -16.74
N LYS A 218 -4.36 3.76 -17.63
CA LYS A 218 -3.89 4.18 -18.95
C LYS A 218 -2.74 5.19 -18.84
N ALA A 219 -2.86 6.21 -17.99
CA ALA A 219 -1.82 7.23 -17.83
C ALA A 219 -0.48 6.64 -17.37
N ILE A 220 -0.52 5.68 -16.44
CA ILE A 220 0.67 4.96 -15.95
C ILE A 220 1.24 4.07 -17.07
N THR A 221 0.38 3.31 -17.75
CA THR A 221 0.79 2.38 -18.81
C THR A 221 1.44 3.10 -19.99
N ASP A 222 0.90 4.26 -20.38
CA ASP A 222 1.42 5.09 -21.46
C ASP A 222 2.67 5.88 -21.06
N GLY A 223 3.11 5.78 -19.80
CA GLY A 223 4.29 6.48 -19.27
C GLY A 223 4.10 7.98 -19.10
N THR A 224 2.86 8.49 -19.15
CA THR A 224 2.61 9.94 -19.09
C THR A 224 2.80 10.54 -17.71
N CYS A 225 2.79 9.71 -16.65
CA CYS A 225 2.99 10.18 -15.27
C CYS A 225 4.45 10.57 -14.97
N VAL A 226 5.44 9.97 -15.63
CA VAL A 226 6.87 10.22 -15.41
C VAL A 226 7.47 10.86 -16.66
N LEU A 227 7.83 12.14 -16.61
CA LEU A 227 8.30 12.87 -17.80
C LEU A 227 9.75 12.56 -18.19
N ASP A 228 10.61 12.29 -17.21
CA ASP A 228 12.06 12.20 -17.40
C ASP A 228 12.59 10.74 -17.36
N GLY A 229 11.75 9.74 -17.62
CA GLY A 229 12.16 8.34 -17.52
C GLY A 229 11.10 7.34 -17.95
N GLY A 230 11.49 6.07 -17.95
CA GLY A 230 10.56 4.96 -18.19
C GLY A 230 9.63 4.75 -17.01
N THR A 231 8.38 4.38 -17.29
CA THR A 231 7.43 3.94 -16.25
C THR A 231 7.42 2.41 -16.18
N PRO A 232 7.70 1.79 -15.03
CA PRO A 232 7.58 0.36 -14.85
C PRO A 232 6.16 -0.17 -15.14
N PRO A 233 6.01 -1.45 -15.51
CA PRO A 233 4.70 -2.03 -15.79
C PRO A 233 3.80 -2.02 -14.54
N ILE A 234 2.51 -1.81 -14.74
CA ILE A 234 1.48 -1.88 -13.70
C ILE A 234 0.71 -3.20 -13.78
N TYR A 235 0.54 -3.86 -12.63
CA TYR A 235 -0.23 -5.08 -12.44
C TYR A 235 -1.43 -4.78 -11.53
N HIS A 236 -2.58 -4.54 -12.14
CA HIS A 236 -3.85 -4.30 -11.43
C HIS A 236 -4.50 -5.65 -11.05
N ILE A 237 -4.30 -6.07 -9.80
CA ILE A 237 -4.68 -7.42 -9.32
C ILE A 237 -5.85 -7.38 -8.33
N GLY A 238 -6.71 -6.38 -8.47
CA GLY A 238 -7.82 -6.14 -7.56
C GLY A 238 -9.16 -6.70 -8.05
N PRO A 239 -10.19 -6.67 -7.19
CA PRO A 239 -10.07 -6.30 -5.79
C PRO A 239 -9.55 -7.49 -4.96
N LEU A 240 -8.50 -7.25 -4.19
CA LEU A 240 -8.05 -8.07 -3.07
C LEU A 240 -8.91 -7.70 -1.87
N ILE A 241 -9.83 -8.59 -1.51
CA ILE A 241 -10.76 -8.39 -0.40
C ILE A 241 -10.52 -9.51 0.62
N THR A 242 -10.22 -9.11 1.86
CA THR A 242 -10.12 -10.01 3.01
C THR A 242 -11.47 -10.66 3.34
N ASP A 243 -11.49 -11.90 3.84
CA ASP A 243 -12.74 -12.50 4.34
C ASP A 243 -13.36 -11.59 5.42
N SER A 244 -14.68 -11.42 5.40
CA SER A 244 -15.47 -10.71 6.41
C SER A 244 -15.11 -11.03 7.88
N LYS A 245 -14.63 -12.24 8.20
CA LYS A 245 -14.18 -12.62 9.54
C LYS A 245 -12.80 -12.04 9.87
N GLU A 246 -11.87 -12.20 8.94
CA GLU A 246 -10.51 -11.67 9.04
C GLU A 246 -10.51 -10.13 9.01
N MET A 247 -11.39 -9.50 8.22
CA MET A 247 -11.60 -8.06 8.19
C MET A 247 -12.11 -7.53 9.53
N ARG A 248 -13.10 -8.20 10.14
CA ARG A 248 -13.62 -7.82 11.47
C ARG A 248 -12.54 -7.91 12.55
N LEU A 249 -11.70 -8.93 12.45
CA LEU A 249 -10.57 -9.12 13.35
C LEU A 249 -9.49 -8.05 13.14
N ALA A 250 -9.14 -7.74 11.89
CA ALA A 250 -8.22 -6.66 11.56
C ALA A 250 -8.71 -5.31 12.10
N ILE A 251 -9.99 -4.98 11.89
CA ILE A 251 -10.61 -3.76 12.44
C ILE A 251 -10.56 -3.76 13.97
N ALA A 252 -10.85 -4.89 14.63
CA ALA A 252 -10.80 -4.99 16.08
C ALA A 252 -9.37 -4.77 16.61
N LEU A 253 -8.36 -5.37 15.97
CA LEU A 253 -6.95 -5.22 16.34
C LEU A 253 -6.45 -3.79 16.10
N GLU A 254 -6.86 -3.16 15.00
CA GLU A 254 -6.55 -1.76 14.71
C GLU A 254 -7.15 -0.82 15.77
N LYS A 255 -8.43 -1.01 16.13
CA LYS A 255 -9.08 -0.22 17.19
C LYS A 255 -8.41 -0.36 18.55
N VAL A 256 -7.94 -1.56 18.89
CA VAL A 256 -7.17 -1.80 20.12
C VAL A 256 -5.82 -1.08 20.07
N ALA A 257 -5.12 -1.12 18.92
CA ALA A 257 -3.86 -0.40 18.74
C ALA A 257 -4.05 1.12 18.92
N VAL A 258 -5.07 1.71 18.27
CA VAL A 258 -5.39 3.14 18.42
C VAL A 258 -5.74 3.48 19.87
N SER A 259 -6.61 2.70 20.51
CA SER A 259 -7.04 2.94 21.91
C SER A 259 -5.89 2.87 22.92
N SER A 260 -4.92 1.97 22.69
CA SER A 260 -3.73 1.85 23.54
C SER A 260 -2.75 3.03 23.40
N SER A 261 -2.73 3.69 22.23
CA SER A 261 -1.89 4.86 21.96
C SER A 261 -2.46 6.18 22.48
N SER A 262 -3.79 6.28 22.66
CA SER A 262 -4.47 7.46 23.22
C SER A 262 -4.27 7.66 24.74
N LEU A 263 -3.62 6.71 25.43
CA LEU A 263 -3.32 6.82 26.87
C LEU A 263 -2.02 7.60 27.16
N SER A 264 -1.27 8.06 26.15
CA SER A 264 0.04 8.74 26.35
C SER A 264 0.26 10.06 25.62
N SER A 265 -0.71 10.66 24.93
CA SER A 265 -0.52 12.02 24.38
C SER A 265 -1.82 12.82 24.23
N SER A 266 -1.85 13.96 24.91
CA SER A 266 -2.75 15.07 24.61
C SER A 266 -2.16 15.91 23.48
N SER A 267 -3.03 16.36 22.56
CA SER A 267 -2.82 17.35 21.48
C SER A 267 -2.20 16.88 20.15
N SER A 268 -3.04 16.30 19.27
CA SER A 268 -3.46 16.93 18.01
C SER A 268 -4.62 16.10 17.44
N SER A 269 -5.81 16.69 17.48
CA SER A 269 -7.06 15.94 17.31
C SER A 269 -7.46 15.85 15.84
N THR A 270 -7.19 14.72 15.19
CA THR A 270 -8.28 14.09 14.43
C THR A 270 -9.22 13.53 15.48
N LYS A 271 -10.24 14.30 15.87
CA LYS A 271 -11.36 13.72 16.61
C LYS A 271 -11.91 12.64 15.67
N GLU A 272 -11.76 11.37 16.02
CA GLU A 272 -12.66 10.37 15.50
C GLU A 272 -14.06 10.86 15.86
N GLU A 273 -14.75 11.44 14.90
CA GLU A 273 -16.13 11.85 15.08
C GLU A 273 -16.94 10.56 15.22
N MET A 274 -17.16 10.15 16.48
CA MET A 274 -17.96 8.98 16.79
C MET A 274 -19.39 9.25 16.35
N VAL A 275 -19.79 8.60 15.26
CA VAL A 275 -21.15 8.67 14.72
C VAL A 275 -22.15 8.15 15.75
N SER A 276 -23.21 8.91 16.02
CA SER A 276 -24.24 8.48 16.96
C SER A 276 -25.04 7.29 16.42
N ALA A 277 -25.55 6.44 17.32
CA ALA A 277 -26.40 5.31 16.91
C ALA A 277 -27.65 5.76 16.13
N GLU A 278 -28.18 6.94 16.44
CA GLU A 278 -29.35 7.50 15.76
C GLU A 278 -29.02 8.03 14.36
N GLU A 279 -27.87 8.67 14.20
CA GLU A 279 -27.38 9.08 12.88
C GLU A 279 -27.11 7.87 11.99
N LEU A 280 -26.47 6.83 12.53
CA LEU A 280 -26.24 5.58 11.82
C LEU A 280 -27.58 4.94 11.39
N LYS A 281 -28.55 4.82 12.31
CA LYS A 281 -29.88 4.30 11.99
C LYS A 281 -30.56 5.12 10.90
N LYS A 282 -30.48 6.45 10.96
CA LYS A 282 -31.04 7.34 9.95
C LYS A 282 -30.41 7.10 8.59
N LYS A 283 -29.07 7.08 8.51
CA LYS A 283 -28.33 6.82 7.26
C LYS A 283 -28.61 5.44 6.69
N VAL A 284 -28.74 4.42 7.54
CA VAL A 284 -29.14 3.08 7.10
C VAL A 284 -30.55 3.09 6.53
N ARG A 285 -31.51 3.79 7.16
CA ARG A 285 -32.87 3.91 6.61
C ARG A 285 -32.89 4.65 5.26
N GLU A 286 -32.16 5.75 5.13
CA GLU A 286 -31.98 6.48 3.86
C GLU A 286 -31.39 5.56 2.78
N LEU A 287 -30.31 4.83 3.12
CA LEU A 287 -29.64 3.88 2.23
C LEU A 287 -30.54 2.71 1.81
N MET A 288 -31.49 2.30 2.64
CA MET A 288 -32.44 1.21 2.33
C MET A 288 -33.72 1.73 1.63
N GLY A 289 -34.02 3.02 1.75
CA GLY A 289 -35.16 3.68 1.11
C GLY A 289 -34.94 3.99 -0.38
N GLN A 290 -35.82 4.82 -0.94
CA GLN A 290 -35.72 5.25 -2.35
C GLN A 290 -34.48 6.13 -2.61
N GLU A 291 -34.11 7.00 -1.67
CA GLU A 291 -32.92 7.86 -1.78
C GLU A 291 -31.62 7.06 -1.95
N GLY A 292 -31.55 5.89 -1.31
CA GLY A 292 -30.41 4.97 -1.42
C GLY A 292 -30.37 4.13 -2.70
N GLN A 293 -31.40 4.15 -3.56
CA GLN A 293 -31.48 3.27 -4.74
C GLN A 293 -30.27 3.44 -5.66
N GLY A 294 -29.91 4.67 -6.02
CA GLY A 294 -28.77 4.93 -6.89
C GLY A 294 -27.42 4.53 -6.27
N LEU A 295 -27.30 4.54 -4.93
CA LEU A 295 -26.10 4.02 -4.24
C LEU A 295 -26.04 2.49 -4.33
N ARG A 296 -27.17 1.80 -4.11
CA ARG A 296 -27.25 0.34 -4.23
C ARG A 296 -27.00 -0.13 -5.65
N GLU A 297 -27.55 0.55 -6.66
CA GLU A 297 -27.32 0.25 -8.08
C GLU A 297 -25.83 0.41 -8.44
N ARG A 298 -25.19 1.51 -8.02
CA ARG A 298 -23.75 1.70 -8.21
C ARG A 298 -22.92 0.62 -7.51
N SER A 299 -23.29 0.25 -6.28
CA SER A 299 -22.61 -0.82 -5.53
C SER A 299 -22.76 -2.19 -6.23
N LEU A 300 -23.93 -2.50 -6.77
CA LEU A 300 -24.18 -3.73 -7.55
C LEU A 300 -23.39 -3.74 -8.85
N ALA A 301 -23.35 -2.62 -9.57
CA ALA A 301 -22.54 -2.48 -10.78
C ALA A 301 -21.05 -2.69 -10.45
N MET A 302 -20.56 -2.06 -9.38
CA MET A 302 -19.20 -2.23 -8.89
C MET A 302 -18.87 -3.69 -8.56
N LYS A 303 -19.78 -4.37 -7.86
CA LYS A 303 -19.67 -5.80 -7.57
C LYS A 303 -19.60 -6.63 -8.85
N SER A 304 -20.44 -6.33 -9.84
CA SER A 304 -20.43 -7.02 -11.13
C SER A 304 -19.10 -6.86 -11.87
N MET A 305 -18.56 -5.63 -11.92
CA MET A 305 -17.26 -5.37 -12.54
C MET A 305 -16.12 -6.08 -11.80
N ALA A 306 -16.14 -6.05 -10.47
CA ALA A 306 -15.17 -6.77 -9.64
C ALA A 306 -15.18 -8.29 -9.89
N MET A 307 -16.37 -8.90 -10.03
CA MET A 307 -16.50 -10.32 -10.38
C MET A 307 -15.98 -10.59 -11.80
N ALA A 308 -16.30 -9.72 -12.77
CA ALA A 308 -15.82 -9.85 -14.14
C ALA A 308 -14.28 -9.74 -14.23
N ALA A 309 -13.66 -8.87 -13.44
CA ALA A 309 -12.21 -8.69 -13.39
C ALA A 309 -11.46 -9.96 -12.96
N TRP A 310 -12.11 -10.83 -12.16
CA TRP A 310 -11.58 -12.12 -11.71
C TRP A 310 -12.09 -13.33 -12.51
N SER A 311 -12.87 -13.11 -13.57
CA SER A 311 -13.27 -14.19 -14.49
C SER A 311 -12.06 -14.74 -15.25
N MET A 312 -12.24 -15.87 -15.95
CA MET A 312 -11.15 -16.53 -16.70
C MET A 312 -10.44 -15.59 -17.69
N ASP A 313 -11.18 -14.70 -18.34
CA ASP A 313 -10.65 -13.69 -19.27
C ASP A 313 -10.58 -12.29 -18.63
N GLY A 314 -10.69 -12.23 -17.31
CA GLY A 314 -10.75 -11.00 -16.55
C GLY A 314 -9.40 -10.29 -16.42
N SER A 315 -9.46 -8.96 -16.32
CA SER A 315 -8.28 -8.08 -16.25
C SER A 315 -7.33 -8.43 -15.11
N SER A 316 -7.86 -8.83 -13.94
CA SER A 316 -7.06 -9.07 -12.73
C SER A 316 -6.36 -10.41 -12.76
N LEU A 317 -7.03 -11.45 -13.26
CA LEU A 317 -6.40 -12.75 -13.47
C LEU A 317 -5.33 -12.68 -14.56
N SER A 318 -5.58 -11.93 -15.64
CA SER A 318 -4.58 -11.66 -16.68
C SER A 318 -3.36 -10.93 -16.12
N SER A 319 -3.57 -9.87 -15.33
CA SER A 319 -2.49 -9.10 -14.71
C SER A 319 -1.69 -9.93 -13.70
N LEU A 320 -2.35 -10.75 -12.88
CA LEU A 320 -1.67 -11.68 -11.96
C LEU A 320 -0.78 -12.67 -12.73
N SER A 321 -1.30 -13.24 -13.81
CA SER A 321 -0.55 -14.19 -14.64
C SER A 321 0.69 -13.54 -15.28
N LYS A 322 0.54 -12.32 -15.81
CA LYS A 322 1.66 -11.53 -16.37
C LYS A 322 2.71 -11.21 -15.30
N MET A 323 2.27 -10.84 -14.09
CA MET A 323 3.14 -10.54 -12.97
C MET A 323 3.96 -11.76 -12.55
N VAL A 324 3.35 -12.94 -12.43
CA VAL A 324 4.10 -14.14 -12.03
C VAL A 324 5.02 -14.62 -13.16
N ALA A 325 4.60 -14.48 -14.41
CA ALA A 325 5.44 -14.78 -15.56
C ALA A 325 6.71 -13.91 -15.60
N SER A 326 6.63 -12.63 -15.22
CA SER A 326 7.79 -11.74 -15.21
C SER A 326 8.87 -12.18 -14.21
N TRP A 327 8.50 -12.86 -13.12
CA TRP A 327 9.45 -13.40 -12.14
C TRP A 327 10.20 -14.63 -12.65
N LYS A 328 9.56 -15.43 -13.52
CA LYS A 328 10.14 -16.69 -14.03
C LYS A 328 11.06 -16.49 -15.25
N GLN A 329 10.96 -15.35 -15.93
CA GLN A 329 11.74 -15.10 -17.15
C GLN A 329 13.25 -14.89 -16.91
N GLY A 330 13.68 -14.74 -15.65
CA GLY A 330 15.09 -14.51 -15.32
C GLY A 330 15.59 -13.14 -15.79
N HIS A 331 16.43 -12.51 -14.99
CA HIS A 331 17.23 -11.36 -15.40
C HIS A 331 18.69 -11.73 -15.26
#